data_AF-A0A1J6JPF0-F1
#
_entry.id   AF-A0A1J6JPF0-F1
#
_cell.length_a   1.000
_cell.length_b   1.000
_cell.length_c   1.000
_cell.angle_alpha   90.00
_cell.angle_beta   90.00
_cell.angle_gamma   90.00
#
_symmetry.space_group_name_H-M   'P 1'
#
loop_
_entity.id
_entity.type
_entity.pdbx_description
1 polymer ?
#
loop_
_entity_poly.entity_id
_entity_poly.type
_entity_poly.pdbx_seq_one_letter_code
_entity_poly.pdbx_strand_id
1 'polypeptide(L)'
;MMFDDRECNGSLPTLSSNPYAYTKVANIIFVDFPVGTEFSYATTAKSNHSNNLQAGDHAYQFLRKWLITEHPEYLNNPFYVGGDSYSGITLPIVTQVISD
;
A
#
# COMPACT_ATOMS: atom_id res chain seq x y z
N MET A 1 -2.24 -12.71 7.42
CA MET A 1 -3.53 -13.27 7.91
C MET A 1 -4.27 -13.83 6.70
N MET A 2 -5.26 -14.70 6.92
CA MET A 2 -6.21 -15.13 5.90
C MET A 2 -7.61 -15.21 6.52
N PHE A 3 -8.67 -15.13 5.70
CA PHE A 3 -10.01 -15.45 6.18
C PHE A 3 -10.09 -16.94 6.50
N ASP A 4 -10.88 -17.26 7.52
CA ASP A 4 -11.18 -18.64 7.87
C ASP A 4 -12.25 -19.19 6.91
N ASP A 5 -11.97 -20.34 6.29
CA ASP A 5 -12.85 -20.99 5.29
C ASP A 5 -14.02 -21.76 5.94
N ARG A 6 -14.38 -21.44 7.19
CA ARG A 6 -15.55 -22.00 7.88
C ARG A 6 -16.84 -21.65 7.12
N GLU A 7 -17.81 -22.57 7.15
CA GLU A 7 -19.15 -22.33 6.59
C GLU A 7 -19.75 -21.03 7.15
N CYS A 8 -20.26 -20.19 6.25
CA CYS A 8 -20.84 -18.90 6.59
C CYS A 8 -22.14 -19.11 7.40
N ASN A 9 -22.06 -18.88 8.71
CA ASN A 9 -23.18 -19.06 9.64
C ASN A 9 -23.91 -17.73 9.96
N GLY A 10 -23.67 -16.67 9.18
CA GLY A 10 -24.23 -15.34 9.40
C GLY A 10 -23.50 -14.49 10.46
N SER A 11 -22.47 -15.03 11.11
CA SER A 11 -21.58 -14.27 12.00
C SER A 11 -20.53 -13.49 11.20
N LEU A 12 -19.85 -12.55 11.86
CA LEU A 12 -18.72 -11.84 11.26
C LEU A 12 -17.61 -12.84 10.85
N PRO A 13 -16.97 -12.65 9.69
CA PRO A 13 -15.81 -13.43 9.31
C PRO A 13 -14.72 -13.36 10.37
N THR A 14 -14.03 -14.48 10.57
CA THR A 14 -12.87 -14.55 11.47
C THR A 14 -11.58 -14.67 10.69
N LEU A 15 -10.49 -14.20 11.27
CA LEU A 15 -9.16 -14.25 10.68
C LEU A 15 -8.32 -15.34 11.32
N SER A 16 -7.51 -16.01 10.52
CA SER A 16 -6.52 -16.99 10.96
C SER A 16 -5.10 -16.56 10.53
N SER A 17 -4.10 -17.12 11.20
CA SER A 17 -2.69 -16.87 10.86
C SER A 17 -2.35 -17.53 9.54
N ASN A 18 -1.66 -16.80 8.64
CA ASN A 18 -1.19 -17.37 7.40
C ASN A 18 0.24 -17.92 7.57
N PRO A 19 0.46 -19.25 7.48
CA PRO A 19 1.78 -19.83 7.64
C PRO A 19 2.76 -19.49 6.51
N TYR A 20 2.29 -18.93 5.39
CA TYR A 20 3.12 -18.51 4.26
C TYR A 20 3.19 -16.98 4.11
N ALA A 21 2.82 -16.22 5.14
CA ALA A 21 2.87 -14.76 5.09
C ALA A 21 4.31 -14.24 4.91
N TYR A 22 4.51 -13.32 3.95
CA TYR A 22 5.79 -12.65 3.74
C TYR A 22 6.24 -11.79 4.93
N THR A 23 5.33 -11.43 5.83
CA THR A 23 5.67 -10.77 7.10
C THR A 23 6.56 -11.61 8.01
N LYS A 24 6.74 -12.90 7.72
CA LYS A 24 7.72 -13.76 8.42
C LYS A 24 9.18 -13.41 8.11
N VAL A 25 9.44 -12.74 6.99
CA VAL A 25 10.81 -12.46 6.50
C VAL A 25 11.03 -11.00 6.13
N ALA A 26 9.97 -10.18 6.05
CA ALA A 26 10.06 -8.77 5.71
C ALA A 26 9.05 -7.94 6.50
N ASN A 27 9.36 -6.65 6.68
CA ASN A 27 8.36 -5.66 7.11
C ASN A 27 7.54 -5.25 5.88
N ILE A 28 6.22 -5.29 5.99
CA ILE A 28 5.31 -5.01 4.86
C ILE A 28 4.36 -3.90 5.25
N ILE A 29 4.29 -2.87 4.40
CA ILE A 29 3.28 -1.82 4.45
C ILE A 29 2.31 -2.03 3.29
N PHE A 30 1.02 -2.09 3.59
CA PHE A 30 -0.05 -2.12 2.59
C PHE A 30 -0.61 -0.71 2.46
N VAL A 31 -0.74 -0.21 1.23
CA VAL A 31 -1.14 1.18 0.96
C VAL A 31 -2.28 1.18 -0.02
N ASP A 32 -3.44 1.68 0.42
CA ASP A 32 -4.58 1.93 -0.47
C ASP A 32 -4.25 3.12 -1.37
N PHE A 33 -4.10 2.87 -2.66
CA PHE A 33 -3.54 3.81 -3.60
C PHE A 33 -4.03 3.49 -5.02
N PRO A 34 -4.44 4.50 -5.83
CA PRO A 34 -4.42 5.95 -5.59
C PRO A 34 -5.61 6.49 -4.78
N VAL A 35 -5.72 7.81 -4.69
CA VAL A 35 -6.89 8.48 -4.09
C VAL A 35 -8.20 7.95 -4.67
N GLY A 36 -9.17 7.68 -3.79
CA GLY A 36 -10.44 7.02 -4.13
C GLY A 36 -10.40 5.49 -4.00
N THR A 37 -9.25 4.89 -3.70
CA THR A 37 -9.13 3.44 -3.44
C THR A 37 -9.46 3.15 -1.99
N GLU A 38 -10.50 2.35 -1.75
CA GLU A 38 -10.90 1.85 -0.43
C GLU A 38 -10.91 2.95 0.66
N PHE A 39 -9.95 2.98 1.58
CA PHE A 39 -9.92 3.97 2.67
C PHE A 39 -9.18 5.28 2.32
N SER A 40 -8.50 5.34 1.19
CA SER A 40 -7.82 6.56 0.72
C SER A 40 -8.80 7.50 0.03
N TYR A 41 -9.04 8.68 0.60
CA TYR A 41 -10.00 9.66 0.07
C TYR A 41 -9.45 11.08 -0.03
N ALA A 42 -10.05 11.86 -0.91
CA ALA A 42 -9.84 13.29 -1.03
C ALA A 42 -10.87 14.08 -0.23
N THR A 43 -10.45 15.23 0.30
CA THR A 43 -11.36 16.18 0.97
C THR A 43 -12.03 17.17 0.01
N THR A 44 -11.60 17.21 -1.26
CA THR A 44 -12.21 18.05 -2.30
C THR A 44 -12.56 17.23 -3.54
N ALA A 45 -13.65 17.60 -4.23
CA ALA A 45 -14.08 16.92 -5.44
C ALA A 45 -12.99 16.93 -6.54
N LYS A 46 -12.25 18.04 -6.67
CA LYS A 46 -11.17 18.18 -7.67
C LYS A 46 -10.03 17.19 -7.42
N SER A 47 -9.70 16.91 -6.15
CA SER A 47 -8.61 16.00 -5.79
C SER A 47 -9.05 14.53 -5.72
N ASN A 48 -10.33 14.21 -5.97
CA ASN A 48 -10.84 12.84 -5.91
C ASN A 48 -10.46 11.97 -7.12
N HIS A 49 -9.69 12.54 -8.06
CA HIS A 49 -9.16 11.83 -9.21
C HIS A 49 -7.70 12.20 -9.41
N SER A 50 -6.88 11.21 -9.73
CA SER A 50 -5.48 11.39 -10.10
C SER A 50 -5.17 10.60 -11.36
N ASN A 51 -4.37 11.19 -12.25
CA ASN A 51 -3.72 10.41 -13.30
C ASN A 51 -2.50 9.64 -12.74
N ASN A 52 -1.89 8.79 -13.56
CA ASN A 52 -0.79 7.93 -13.11
C ASN A 52 0.44 8.70 -12.58
N LEU A 53 0.75 9.87 -13.15
CA LEU A 53 1.88 10.69 -12.69
C LEU A 53 1.60 11.34 -11.34
N GLN A 54 0.40 11.91 -11.17
CA GLN A 54 -0.05 12.47 -9.90
C GLN A 54 -0.10 11.39 -8.81
N ALA A 55 -0.56 10.20 -9.17
CA ALA A 55 -0.55 9.05 -8.28
C ALA A 55 0.90 8.73 -7.85
N GLY A 56 1.86 8.67 -8.79
CA GLY A 56 3.27 8.49 -8.48
C GLY A 56 3.80 9.51 -7.45
N ASP A 57 3.52 10.81 -7.66
CA ASP A 57 3.91 11.87 -6.74
C ASP A 57 3.26 11.72 -5.36
N HIS A 58 1.96 11.40 -5.29
CA HIS A 58 1.28 11.16 -4.03
C HIS A 58 1.86 9.97 -3.25
N ALA A 59 2.21 8.88 -3.94
CA ALA A 59 2.87 7.73 -3.31
C ALA A 59 4.26 8.11 -2.77
N TYR A 60 5.04 8.91 -3.52
CA TYR A 60 6.31 9.44 -3.04
C TYR A 60 6.14 10.33 -1.80
N GLN A 61 5.17 11.25 -1.81
CA GLN A 61 4.86 12.10 -0.66
C GLN A 61 4.46 11.27 0.57
N PHE A 62 3.65 10.22 0.38
CA PHE A 62 3.31 9.28 1.44
C PHE A 62 4.58 8.63 2.01
N LEU A 63 5.44 8.05 1.16
CA LEU A 63 6.66 7.37 1.59
C LEU A 63 7.62 8.32 2.31
N ARG A 64 7.76 9.56 1.85
CA ARG A 64 8.59 10.58 2.52
C ARG A 64 8.07 10.86 3.93
N LYS A 65 6.77 11.08 4.09
CA LYS A 65 6.18 11.34 5.41
C LYS A 65 6.31 10.12 6.32
N TRP A 66 5.97 8.95 5.80
CA TRP A 66 5.98 7.71 6.56
C TRP A 66 7.40 7.30 6.97
N LEU A 67 8.36 7.23 6.05
CA LEU A 67 9.73 6.76 6.32
C LEU A 67 10.61 7.79 7.02
N ILE A 68 10.50 9.08 6.69
CA ILE A 68 11.44 10.10 7.21
C ILE A 68 10.90 10.75 8.48
N THR A 69 9.59 11.02 8.53
CA THR A 69 9.00 11.77 9.64
C THR A 69 8.44 10.86 10.72
N GLU A 70 7.65 9.85 10.34
CA GLU A 70 6.88 9.04 11.30
C GLU A 70 7.65 7.79 11.78
N HIS A 71 8.40 7.15 10.89
CA HIS A 71 9.10 5.89 11.16
C HIS A 71 10.57 5.88 10.71
N PRO A 72 11.40 6.82 11.19
CA PRO A 72 12.80 6.94 10.80
C PRO A 72 13.65 5.70 11.14
N GLU A 73 13.21 4.84 12.06
CA GLU A 73 13.86 3.59 12.42
C GLU A 73 14.01 2.61 11.25
N TYR A 74 13.18 2.72 10.21
CA TYR A 74 13.23 1.84 9.03
C TYR A 74 14.10 2.38 7.89
N LEU A 75 14.69 3.58 7.99
CA LEU A 75 15.43 4.21 6.89
C LEU A 75 16.62 3.40 6.38
N ASN A 76 17.27 2.62 7.26
CA ASN A 76 18.41 1.80 6.89
C ASN A 76 18.02 0.43 6.30
N ASN A 77 16.73 0.09 6.28
CA ASN A 77 16.28 -1.18 5.73
C ASN A 77 16.30 -1.13 4.19
N PRO A 78 16.68 -2.23 3.53
CA PRO A 78 16.44 -2.38 2.10
C PRO A 78 14.95 -2.18 1.78
N PHE A 79 14.67 -1.30 0.82
CA PHE A 79 13.31 -0.94 0.43
C PHE A 79 12.96 -1.58 -0.92
N TYR A 80 11.79 -2.22 -0.97
CA TYR A 80 11.26 -2.88 -2.17
C TYR A 80 9.82 -2.43 -2.41
N VAL A 81 9.47 -2.25 -3.68
CA VAL A 81 8.11 -1.92 -4.10
C VAL A 81 7.57 -3.09 -4.90
N GLY A 82 6.38 -3.58 -4.53
CA GLY A 82 5.75 -4.73 -5.17
C GLY A 82 4.24 -4.57 -5.27
N GLY A 83 3.64 -5.29 -6.20
CA GLY A 83 2.20 -5.28 -6.46
C GLY A 83 1.86 -6.19 -7.63
N ASP A 84 0.57 -6.32 -7.92
CA ASP A 84 0.04 -7.24 -8.93
C ASP A 84 -1.00 -6.53 -9.82
N SER A 85 -1.33 -7.12 -10.97
CA SER A 85 -2.33 -6.59 -11.91
C SER A 85 -1.96 -5.18 -12.41
N TYR A 86 -2.85 -4.18 -12.26
CA TYR A 86 -2.66 -2.82 -12.75
C TYR A 86 -1.44 -2.11 -12.12
N SER A 87 -0.96 -2.61 -10.99
CA SER A 87 0.30 -2.17 -10.37
C SER A 87 1.51 -2.28 -11.31
N GLY A 88 1.45 -3.13 -12.34
CA GLY A 88 2.49 -3.17 -13.38
C GLY A 88 2.67 -1.87 -14.16
N ILE A 89 1.69 -0.96 -14.14
CA ILE A 89 1.80 0.39 -14.74
C ILE A 89 2.19 1.42 -13.69
N THR A 90 1.56 1.40 -12.53
CA THR A 90 1.74 2.44 -11.51
C THR A 90 3.05 2.29 -10.75
N LEU A 91 3.51 1.07 -10.47
CA LEU A 91 4.73 0.86 -9.68
C LEU A 91 6.00 1.32 -10.40
N PRO A 92 6.22 1.08 -11.71
CA PRO A 92 7.36 1.65 -12.40
C PRO A 92 7.45 3.18 -12.29
N ILE A 93 6.31 3.87 -12.33
CA ILE A 93 6.23 5.32 -12.16
C ILE A 93 6.62 5.70 -10.72
N VAL A 94 6.06 5.02 -9.72
CA VAL A 94 6.42 5.23 -8.31
C VAL A 94 7.91 5.01 -8.08
N THR A 95 8.47 3.92 -8.59
CA THR A 95 9.90 3.62 -8.43
C THR A 95 10.79 4.63 -9.14
N GLN A 96 10.37 5.16 -10.30
CA GLN A 96 11.10 6.22 -10.99
C GLN A 96 11.14 7.50 -10.15
N VAL A 97 10.00 7.93 -9.61
CA VAL A 97 9.90 9.13 -8.76
C VAL A 97 10.72 8.98 -7.48
N ILE A 98 10.86 7.75 -6.95
CA ILE A 98 11.70 7.48 -5.77
C ILE A 98 13.20 7.53 -6.11
N SER A 99 13.59 7.09 -7.31
CA SER A 99 15.00 7.03 -7.73
C SER A 99 15.57 8.36 -8.21
N ASP A 100 14.70 9.31 -8.58
CA ASP A 100 15.07 10.66 -9.01
C ASP A 100 15.46 11.56 -7.82
#